data_AF-A0A8S9VXT2-F1
#
_entry.id   AF-A0A8S9VXT2-F1
#
_cell.length_a   1.000
_cell.length_b   1.000
_cell.length_c   1.000
_cell.angle_alpha   90.00
_cell.angle_beta   90.00
_cell.angle_gamma   90.00
#
_symmetry.space_group_name_H-M   'P 1'
#
loop_
_entity.id
_entity.type
_entity.pdbx_description
1 polymer ?
#
loop_
_entity_poly.entity_id
_entity_poly.type
_entity_poly.pdbx_seq_one_letter_code
_entity_poly.pdbx_strand_id
1 'polypeptide(L)'
;MNLGGSYNSILLSKACDNAYNSGVLLVAAAGNERRAVLYPAAYNSVIAVSATDQNNNIAWFSNYGTQVELAAPGVDINSPH
;
A
#
# COMPACT_ATOMS: atom_id res chain seq x y z
N MET A 1 0.58 7.26 -1.52
CA MET A 1 1.63 7.37 -2.55
C MET A 1 1.04 6.98 -3.89
N ASN A 2 1.06 7.86 -4.90
CA ASN A 2 0.85 7.49 -6.31
C ASN A 2 2.20 7.06 -6.92
N LEU A 3 2.89 6.12 -6.27
CA LEU A 3 4.18 5.60 -6.73
C LEU A 3 4.16 4.07 -6.58
N GLY A 4 3.16 3.46 -7.21
CA GLY A 4 2.99 2.02 -7.30
C GLY A 4 3.35 1.53 -8.69
N GLY A 5 4.32 0.63 -8.82
CA GLY A 5 4.60 -0.06 -10.08
C GLY A 5 3.81 -1.37 -10.18
N SER A 6 3.26 -1.69 -11.35
CA SER A 6 2.68 -3.02 -11.62
C SER A 6 3.74 -4.12 -11.71
N TYR A 7 5.02 -3.75 -11.74
CA TYR A 7 6.14 -4.65 -11.97
C TYR A 7 7.06 -4.69 -10.76
N ASN A 8 7.50 -5.90 -10.42
CA ASN A 8 8.54 -6.12 -9.42
C ASN A 8 9.87 -5.53 -9.91
N SER A 9 10.57 -4.81 -9.03
CA SER A 9 11.96 -4.41 -9.23
C SER A 9 12.87 -5.07 -8.20
N ILE A 10 13.89 -5.79 -8.66
CA ILE A 10 14.87 -6.44 -7.78
C ILE A 10 15.59 -5.41 -6.89
N LEU A 11 15.89 -4.24 -7.44
CA LEU A 11 16.54 -3.15 -6.69
C LEU A 11 15.60 -2.58 -5.62
N LEU A 12 14.31 -2.41 -5.95
CA LEU A 12 13.33 -1.89 -5.02
C LEU A 12 13.04 -2.89 -3.89
N SER A 13 12.84 -4.16 -4.22
CA SER A 13 12.67 -5.24 -3.23
C SER A 13 13.84 -5.29 -2.27
N LYS A 14 15.09 -5.31 -2.77
CA LYS A 14 16.28 -5.31 -1.92
C LYS A 14 16.38 -4.09 -1.03
N ALA A 15 15.99 -2.91 -1.52
CA ALA A 15 15.98 -1.70 -0.71
C ALA A 15 14.96 -1.80 0.43
N CYS A 16 13.75 -2.29 0.14
CA CYS A 16 12.72 -2.54 1.16
C CYS A 16 13.17 -3.59 2.19
N ASP A 17 13.72 -4.71 1.73
CA ASP A 17 14.19 -5.79 2.60
C ASP A 17 15.34 -5.33 3.51
N ASN A 18 16.28 -4.52 2.98
CA ASN A 18 17.37 -3.97 3.77
C ASN A 18 16.87 -3.00 4.86
N ALA A 19 15.90 -2.14 4.53
CA ALA A 19 15.30 -1.22 5.48
C ALA A 19 14.53 -1.99 6.58
N TYR A 20 13.74 -2.98 6.18
CA TYR A 20 13.03 -3.86 7.12
C TYR A 20 14.00 -4.60 8.06
N ASN A 21 15.05 -5.20 7.52
CA ASN A 21 16.08 -5.89 8.30
C ASN A 21 16.89 -4.95 9.21
N SER A 22 16.90 -3.64 8.90
CA SER A 22 17.50 -2.61 9.75
C SER A 22 16.54 -2.10 10.84
N GLY A 23 15.35 -2.70 10.97
CA GLY A 23 14.34 -2.33 11.95
C GLY A 23 13.42 -1.18 11.52
N VAL A 24 13.42 -0.80 10.25
CA VAL A 24 12.53 0.25 9.72
C VAL A 24 11.20 -0.37 9.34
N LEU A 25 10.11 0.14 9.90
CA LEU A 25 8.76 -0.24 9.50
C LEU A 25 8.38 0.47 8.19
N LEU A 26 8.08 -0.31 7.16
CA LEU A 26 7.68 0.20 5.86
C LEU A 26 6.17 0.06 5.70
N VAL A 27 5.52 1.15 5.31
CA VAL A 27 4.06 1.20 5.06
C VAL A 27 3.85 1.84 3.68
N ALA A 28 3.07 1.18 2.82
CA ALA A 28 2.76 1.67 1.49
C ALA A 28 1.28 1.49 1.15
N ALA A 29 0.76 2.39 0.29
CA ALA A 29 -0.60 2.28 -0.20
C ALA A 29 -0.73 1.11 -1.19
N ALA A 30 -1.81 0.33 -1.08
CA ALA A 30 -2.06 -0.79 -2.00
C ALA A 30 -2.22 -0.34 -3.46
N GLY A 31 -2.67 0.90 -3.67
CA GLY A 31 -2.91 1.54 -4.97
C GLY A 31 -4.38 1.91 -5.17
N ASN A 32 -4.67 2.61 -6.27
CA ASN A 32 -5.91 3.36 -6.49
C ASN A 32 -6.57 3.03 -7.86
N GLU A 33 -6.42 1.80 -8.35
CA GLU A 33 -6.85 1.41 -9.68
C GLU A 33 -7.81 0.22 -9.69
N ARG A 34 -8.42 -0.09 -8.54
CA ARG A 34 -9.36 -1.20 -8.33
C ARG A 34 -8.84 -2.53 -8.90
N ARG A 35 -7.57 -2.83 -8.65
CA ARG A 35 -6.87 -4.05 -9.10
C ARG A 35 -6.02 -4.67 -7.99
N ALA A 36 -5.13 -5.60 -8.36
CA ALA A 36 -4.13 -6.17 -7.45
C ALA A 36 -3.23 -5.11 -6.81
N VAL A 37 -2.75 -5.39 -5.59
CA VAL A 37 -1.77 -4.57 -4.85
C VAL A 37 -0.52 -4.30 -5.69
N LEU A 38 -0.01 -3.07 -5.62
CA LEU A 38 1.17 -2.64 -6.38
C LEU A 38 2.45 -2.68 -5.57
N TYR A 39 3.58 -2.73 -6.26
CA TYR A 39 4.88 -2.56 -5.62
C TYR A 39 5.14 -1.09 -5.29
N PRO A 40 5.67 -0.77 -4.10
CA PRO A 40 6.30 -1.68 -3.15
C PRO A 40 5.37 -2.35 -2.13
N ALA A 41 4.09 -1.96 -2.04
CA ALA A 41 3.15 -2.53 -1.07
C ALA A 41 2.98 -4.05 -1.19
N ALA A 42 3.17 -4.63 -2.38
CA ALA A 42 3.09 -6.07 -2.58
C ALA A 42 4.30 -6.87 -2.06
N TYR A 43 5.34 -6.22 -1.51
CA TYR A 43 6.49 -6.91 -0.89
C TYR A 43 6.19 -7.29 0.56
N ASN A 44 6.55 -8.51 0.97
CA ASN A 44 6.36 -8.98 2.36
C ASN A 44 7.06 -8.11 3.43
N SER A 45 8.08 -7.34 3.05
CA SER A 45 8.79 -6.41 3.93
C SER A 45 8.05 -5.07 4.11
N VAL A 46 6.90 -4.88 3.46
CA VAL A 46 6.12 -3.64 3.45
C VAL A 46 4.67 -3.95 3.82
N ILE A 47 4.12 -3.20 4.78
CA ILE A 47 2.70 -3.26 5.11
C ILE A 47 1.89 -2.54 4.04
N ALA A 48 1.03 -3.26 3.34
CA ALA A 48 0.09 -2.71 2.39
C ALA A 48 -1.20 -2.25 3.08
N VAL A 49 -1.59 -1.00 2.76
CA VAL A 49 -2.80 -0.38 3.30
C VAL A 49 -3.83 -0.16 2.19
N SER A 50 -5.00 -0.77 2.33
CA SER A 50 -6.17 -0.51 1.49
C SER A 50 -6.99 0.67 2.02
N ALA A 51 -7.76 1.32 1.13
CA ALA A 51 -8.59 2.47 1.49
C ALA A 51 -10.05 2.05 1.74
N THR A 52 -10.66 2.58 2.81
CA THR A 52 -12.09 2.48 3.10
C THR A 52 -12.80 3.82 2.99
N ASP A 53 -14.12 3.76 2.77
CA ASP A 53 -15.03 4.90 2.86
C ASP A 53 -15.55 5.10 4.29
N GLN A 54 -16.36 6.14 4.49
CA GLN A 54 -16.98 6.47 5.78
C GLN A 54 -17.96 5.39 6.31
N ASN A 55 -18.37 4.45 5.47
CA ASN A 55 -19.23 3.33 5.81
C ASN A 55 -18.44 2.05 6.08
N ASN A 56 -17.10 2.12 6.18
CA ASN A 56 -16.18 0.99 6.30
C ASN A 56 -16.22 0.02 5.11
N ASN A 57 -16.71 0.45 3.94
CA ASN A 57 -16.59 -0.31 2.72
C ASN A 57 -15.24 -0.04 2.07
N ILE A 58 -14.67 -1.00 1.35
CA ILE A 58 -13.50 -0.73 0.51
C ILE A 58 -13.84 0.36 -0.51
N ALA A 59 -13.05 1.43 -0.52
CA ALA A 59 -13.21 2.56 -1.41
C ALA A 59 -13.23 2.10 -2.87
N TRP A 60 -14.06 2.72 -3.70
CA TRP A 60 -14.30 2.28 -5.08
C TRP A 60 -13.02 2.23 -5.94
N PHE A 61 -12.00 3.01 -5.59
CA PHE A 61 -10.70 3.03 -6.26
C PHE A 61 -9.65 2.09 -5.64
N SER A 62 -9.83 1.63 -4.39
CA SER A 62 -8.78 0.91 -3.67
C SER A 62 -8.39 -0.39 -4.38
N ASN A 63 -7.09 -0.61 -4.51
CA ASN A 63 -6.55 -1.93 -4.84
C ASN A 63 -6.76 -2.90 -3.67
N TYR A 64 -6.77 -4.18 -3.99
CA TYR A 64 -7.09 -5.29 -3.08
C TYR A 64 -6.26 -6.53 -3.41
N GLY A 65 -6.14 -7.45 -2.45
CA GLY A 65 -5.39 -8.69 -2.62
C GLY A 65 -5.02 -9.30 -1.28
N THR A 66 -4.43 -10.50 -1.31
CA THR A 66 -3.97 -11.20 -0.10
C THR A 66 -2.77 -10.53 0.56
N GLN A 67 -2.08 -9.64 -0.15
CA GLN A 67 -0.99 -8.82 0.37
C GLN A 67 -1.47 -7.63 1.19
N VAL A 68 -2.78 -7.37 1.30
CA VAL A 68 -3.28 -6.28 2.16
C VAL A 68 -3.30 -6.75 3.61
N GLU A 69 -2.47 -6.16 4.46
CA GLU A 69 -2.47 -6.44 5.90
C GLU A 69 -3.54 -5.65 6.65
N LEU A 70 -3.85 -4.42 6.23
CA LEU A 70 -4.86 -3.60 6.90
C LEU A 70 -5.56 -2.61 5.96
N ALA A 71 -6.68 -2.07 6.46
CA ALA A 71 -7.48 -1.08 5.78
C ALA A 71 -7.57 0.20 6.64
N ALA A 72 -7.55 1.37 6.00
CA ALA A 72 -7.67 2.65 6.67
C ALA A 72 -8.59 3.60 5.89
N PRO A 73 -9.22 4.60 6.54
CA PRO A 73 -10.01 5.61 5.85
C PRO A 73 -9.19 6.32 4.76
N GLY A 74 -9.70 6.33 3.53
CA GLY A 74 -9.03 6.95 2.38
C GLY A 74 -9.93 7.83 1.50
N VAL A 75 -11.20 7.98 1.87
CA VAL A 75 -12.16 8.87 1.21
C VAL A 75 -12.35 10.13 2.06
N ASP A 76 -12.28 11.31 1.43
CA ASP A 76 -12.52 12.63 2.05
C ASP A 76 -11.75 12.87 3.36
N ILE A 77 -10.46 12.54 3.36
CA ILE A 77 -9.58 12.72 4.51
C ILE A 77 -9.11 14.17 4.62
N ASN A 78 -9.51 14.83 5.72
CA ASN A 78 -9.03 16.16 6.04
C ASN A 78 -7.55 16.11 6.48
N SER A 79 -6.74 17.00 5.92
CA SER A 79 -5.30 17.15 6.19
C SER A 79 -5.02 18.63 6.46
N PRO A 80 -4.04 18.99 7.31
CA PRO A 80 -3.59 20.38 7.40
C PRO A 80 -3.23 20.91 6.01
N HIS A 81 -3.59 22.17 5.76
CA HIS A 81 -3.12 22.94 4.61
C HIS A 81 -1.71 23.48 4.85
#